data_AF-A0A6G7CC62-F1
#
_entry.id   AF-A0A6G7CC62-F1
#
_cell.length_a   1.000
_cell.length_b   1.000
_cell.length_c   1.000
_cell.angle_alpha   90.00
_cell.angle_beta   90.00
_cell.angle_gamma   90.00
#
_symmetry.space_group_name_H-M   'P 1'
#
loop_
_entity.id
_entity.type
_entity.pdbx_description
1 polymer ?
#
loop_
_entity_poly.entity_id
_entity_poly.type
_entity_poly.pdbx_seq_one_letter_code
_entity_poly.pdbx_strand_id
1 'polypeptide(L)'
;MRKITISILIILTIIVIVFLFLRHEELSSYEEKGNKMVRQIYKFEKINHTLPNSISDFQVDTEMGEGPYYEKLNDSIFIVYYNIGFDDKITFTSNKKTWE
;
A
#
# COMPACT_ATOMS: atom_id res chain seq x y z
N MET A 1 18.82 39.71 12.53
CA MET A 1 18.73 38.34 13.09
C MET A 1 17.29 37.84 13.19
N ARG A 2 16.38 38.50 13.92
CA ARG A 2 14.97 38.04 14.08
C ARG A 2 14.16 37.84 12.78
N LYS A 3 14.38 38.69 11.77
CA LYS A 3 13.71 38.55 10.45
C LYS A 3 14.22 37.34 9.67
N ILE A 4 15.53 37.09 9.74
CA ILE A 4 16.19 35.94 9.09
C ILE A 4 15.73 34.63 9.73
N THR A 5 15.64 34.57 11.07
CA THR A 5 15.15 33.38 11.78
C THR A 5 13.69 33.09 11.45
N ILE A 6 12.84 34.11 11.30
CA ILE A 6 11.44 33.93 10.88
C ILE A 6 11.36 33.40 9.44
N SER A 7 12.15 33.96 8.51
CA SER A 7 12.20 33.45 7.13
C SER A 7 12.66 32.00 7.05
N ILE A 8 13.68 31.61 7.83
CA ILE A 8 14.14 30.21 7.91
C ILE A 8 13.03 29.30 8.44
N LEU A 9 12.32 29.72 9.50
CA LEU A 9 11.22 28.95 10.06
C LEU A 9 10.11 28.70 9.03
N ILE A 10 9.72 29.73 8.28
CA ILE A 10 8.70 29.63 7.23
C ILE A 10 9.13 28.63 6.15
N ILE A 11 10.37 28.72 5.68
CA ILE A 11 10.89 27.79 4.67
C ILE A 11 10.87 26.35 5.19
N LEU A 12 11.30 26.14 6.43
CA LEU A 12 11.29 24.81 7.06
C LEU A 12 9.86 24.26 7.18
N THR A 13 8.90 25.10 7.56
CA THR A 13 7.48 24.72 7.62
C THR A 13 6.96 24.31 6.25
N ILE A 14 7.29 25.04 5.18
CA ILE A 14 6.88 24.69 3.82
C ILE A 14 7.45 23.33 3.41
N ILE A 15 8.73 23.07 3.69
CA ILE A 15 9.38 21.78 3.38
C ILE A 15 8.64 20.63 4.08
N VAL A 16 8.31 20.78 5.37
CA VAL A 16 7.57 19.76 6.12
C VAL A 16 6.19 19.52 5.52
N ILE A 17 5.46 20.59 5.14
CA ILE A 17 4.13 20.46 4.52
C ILE A 17 4.22 19.70 3.20
N VAL A 18 5.18 20.05 2.33
CA VAL A 18 5.39 19.38 1.05
C VAL A 18 5.76 17.91 1.27
N PHE A 19 6.64 17.61 2.22
CA PHE A 19 7.01 16.23 2.56
C PHE A 19 5.79 15.41 3.01
N LEU A 20 4.95 15.95 3.90
CA LEU A 20 3.74 15.27 4.38
C LEU A 20 2.73 15.06 3.24
N PHE A 21 2.60 16.04 2.35
CA PHE A 21 1.73 15.93 1.18
C PHE A 21 2.18 14.81 0.23
N LEU A 22 3.47 14.78 -0.13
CA LEU A 22 4.03 13.74 -1.01
C LEU A 22 3.88 12.34 -0.39
N ARG A 23 4.14 12.21 0.92
CA ARG A 23 3.97 10.94 1.63
C ARG A 23 2.51 10.47 1.64
N HIS A 24 1.55 11.39 1.72
CA HIS A 24 0.13 11.04 1.68
C HIS A 24 -0.29 10.55 0.29
N GLU A 25 0.12 11.24 -0.77
CA GLU A 25 -0.14 10.83 -2.16
C GLU A 25 0.43 9.45 -2.47
N GLU A 26 1.66 9.19 -2.03
CA GLU A 26 2.33 7.90 -2.19
C GLU A 26 1.55 6.77 -1.48
N LEU A 27 1.16 6.98 -0.22
CA LEU A 27 0.36 6.00 0.53
C LEU A 27 -0.99 5.73 -0.14
N SER A 28 -1.68 6.78 -0.58
CA SER A 28 -2.95 6.66 -1.30
C SER A 28 -2.79 5.87 -2.61
N SER A 29 -1.66 6.04 -3.30
CA SER A 29 -1.36 5.28 -4.52
C SER A 29 -1.20 3.78 -4.23
N TYR A 30 -0.47 3.42 -3.16
CA TYR A 30 -0.32 2.03 -2.74
C TYR A 30 -1.67 1.39 -2.40
N GLU A 31 -2.50 2.09 -1.63
CA GLU A 31 -3.84 1.61 -1.29
C GLU A 31 -4.70 1.42 -2.54
N GLU A 32 -4.71 2.37 -3.49
CA GLU A 32 -5.51 2.26 -4.70
C GLU A 32 -5.08 1.07 -5.56
N LYS A 33 -3.77 0.94 -5.84
CA LYS A 33 -3.19 -0.18 -6.59
C LYS A 33 -3.45 -1.50 -5.86
N GLY A 34 -3.29 -1.52 -4.54
CA GLY A 34 -3.46 -2.73 -3.73
C GLY A 34 -4.92 -3.17 -3.68
N ASN A 35 -5.85 -2.22 -3.58
CA ASN A 35 -7.28 -2.47 -3.62
C ASN A 35 -7.73 -3.05 -4.98
N LYS A 36 -7.03 -2.76 -6.09
CA LYS A 36 -7.27 -3.44 -7.37
C LYS A 36 -6.95 -4.94 -7.24
N MET A 37 -5.83 -5.30 -6.63
CA MET A 37 -5.48 -6.71 -6.37
C MET A 37 -6.47 -7.39 -5.40
N VAL A 38 -6.81 -6.74 -4.28
CA VAL A 38 -7.79 -7.24 -3.30
C VAL A 38 -9.14 -7.57 -3.98
N ARG A 39 -9.60 -6.71 -4.89
CA ARG A 39 -10.83 -6.97 -5.67
C ARG A 39 -10.74 -8.21 -6.55
N GLN A 40 -9.58 -8.47 -7.17
CA GLN A 40 -9.39 -9.66 -8.01
C GLN A 40 -9.36 -10.94 -7.16
N ILE A 41 -8.71 -10.89 -5.99
CA ILE A 41 -8.69 -12.01 -5.03
C ILE A 41 -10.12 -12.35 -4.58
N TYR A 42 -10.91 -11.36 -4.16
CA TYR A 42 -12.30 -11.60 -3.77
C TYR A 42 -13.19 -12.07 -4.92
N LYS A 43 -12.93 -11.60 -6.15
CA LYS A 43 -13.63 -12.10 -7.34
C LYS A 43 -13.31 -13.57 -7.58
N PHE A 44 -12.04 -13.97 -7.47
CA PHE A 44 -11.61 -15.36 -7.59
C PHE A 44 -12.26 -16.23 -6.51
N GLU A 45 -12.22 -15.79 -5.25
CA GLU A 45 -12.82 -16.52 -4.12
C GLU A 45 -14.32 -16.73 -4.33
N LYS A 46 -15.03 -15.72 -4.80
CA LYS A 46 -16.46 -15.81 -5.09
C LYS A 46 -16.80 -16.84 -6.17
N ILE A 47 -15.91 -17.03 -7.16
CA ILE A 47 -16.12 -17.95 -8.28
C ILE A 47 -15.72 -19.38 -7.89
N ASN A 48 -14.60 -19.54 -7.20
CA ASN A 48 -13.97 -20.84 -6.93
C ASN A 48 -14.22 -21.36 -5.51
N HIS A 49 -14.93 -20.59 -4.67
CA HIS A 49 -15.18 -20.87 -3.24
C HIS A 49 -13.91 -21.10 -2.41
N THR A 50 -12.76 -20.67 -2.92
CA THR A 50 -11.43 -20.88 -2.33
C THR A 50 -10.55 -19.68 -2.64
N LEU A 51 -9.66 -19.33 -1.70
CA LEU A 51 -8.65 -18.30 -1.95
C LEU A 51 -7.63 -18.77 -3.01
N PRO A 52 -7.12 -17.87 -3.86
CA PRO A 52 -6.01 -18.17 -4.77
C PRO A 52 -4.81 -18.75 -4.02
N ASN A 53 -4.06 -19.67 -4.63
CA ASN A 53 -2.81 -20.15 -4.02
C ASN A 53 -1.63 -19.25 -4.42
N SER A 54 -1.75 -18.52 -5.53
CA SER A 54 -0.69 -17.69 -6.10
C SER A 54 -1.24 -16.52 -6.92
N ILE A 55 -0.39 -15.54 -7.22
CA ILE A 55 -0.74 -14.43 -8.11
C ILE A 55 -1.10 -14.92 -9.51
N SER A 56 -0.52 -16.03 -9.99
CA SER A 56 -0.86 -16.58 -11.31
C SER A 56 -2.30 -17.07 -11.45
N ASP A 57 -3.01 -17.28 -10.33
CA ASP A 57 -4.39 -17.74 -10.34
C ASP A 57 -5.39 -16.60 -10.66
N PHE A 58 -4.95 -15.35 -10.62
CA PHE A 58 -5.79 -14.18 -10.91
C PHE A 58 -5.07 -13.13 -11.75
N GLN A 59 -5.81 -12.40 -12.59
CA GLN A 59 -5.22 -11.37 -13.44
C GLN A 59 -4.97 -10.08 -12.66
N VAL A 60 -3.69 -9.79 -12.38
CA VAL A 60 -3.22 -8.48 -11.91
C VAL A 60 -1.93 -8.13 -12.62
N ASP A 61 -1.89 -6.94 -13.22
CA ASP A 61 -0.65 -6.31 -13.64
C ASP A 61 0.12 -5.90 -12.38
N THR A 62 1.20 -6.63 -12.07
CA THR A 62 2.13 -6.27 -11.00
C THR A 62 3.39 -5.68 -11.62
N GLU A 63 3.83 -4.54 -11.08
CA GLU A 63 5.16 -4.00 -11.39
C GLU A 63 6.20 -4.81 -10.60
N MET A 64 7.17 -5.41 -11.28
CA MET A 64 8.20 -6.22 -10.60
C MET A 64 9.02 -5.33 -9.67
N GLY A 65 9.22 -5.79 -8.43
CA GLY A 65 10.13 -5.16 -7.45
C GLY A 65 9.47 -4.23 -6.44
N GLU A 66 8.28 -3.70 -6.75
CA GLU A 66 7.59 -2.76 -5.84
C GLU A 66 6.29 -3.32 -5.25
N GLY A 67 5.74 -4.40 -5.81
CA GLY A 67 4.45 -4.97 -5.36
C GLY A 67 3.26 -4.39 -6.15
N PRO A 68 2.00 -4.59 -5.69
CA PRO A 68 1.62 -5.32 -4.48
C PRO A 68 1.93 -6.82 -4.59
N TYR A 69 2.34 -7.42 -3.48
CA TYR A 69 2.53 -8.86 -3.32
C TYR A 69 1.32 -9.49 -2.66
N TYR A 70 1.08 -10.77 -2.93
CA TYR A 70 0.01 -11.56 -2.36
C TYR A 70 0.57 -12.75 -1.58
N GLU A 71 -0.01 -13.01 -0.41
CA GLU A 71 0.29 -14.22 0.37
C GLU A 71 -0.98 -14.77 1.00
N LYS A 72 -1.26 -16.06 0.75
CA LYS A 72 -2.32 -16.81 1.42
C LYS A 72 -1.78 -17.33 2.75
N LEU A 73 -2.33 -16.85 3.87
CA LEU A 73 -1.93 -17.31 5.21
C LEU A 73 -2.62 -18.62 5.59
N ASN A 74 -3.88 -18.78 5.18
CA ASN A 74 -4.68 -19.99 5.34
C ASN A 74 -5.90 -19.95 4.39
N ASP A 75 -6.86 -20.85 4.56
CA ASP A 75 -8.01 -20.97 3.65
C ASP A 75 -9.03 -19.82 3.71
N SER A 76 -8.96 -18.95 4.72
CA SER A 76 -9.85 -17.80 4.86
C SER A 76 -9.14 -16.45 5.01
N ILE A 77 -7.82 -16.46 5.20
CA ILE A 77 -7.02 -15.26 5.44
C ILE A 77 -5.91 -15.14 4.40
N PHE A 78 -5.84 -13.95 3.81
CA PHE A 78 -4.73 -13.54 2.95
C PHE A 78 -4.23 -12.15 3.35
N ILE A 79 -3.02 -11.84 2.92
CA ILE A 79 -2.45 -10.50 2.97
C ILE A 79 -2.09 -10.02 1.57
N VAL A 80 -2.16 -8.70 1.41
CA VAL A 80 -1.57 -7.98 0.28
C VAL A 80 -0.62 -6.95 0.86
N TYR A 81 0.62 -6.87 0.37
CA TYR A 81 1.60 -5.96 0.96
C TYR A 81 2.51 -5.31 -0.08
N TYR A 82 3.07 -4.15 0.29
CA TYR A 82 4.19 -3.53 -0.40
C TYR A 82 5.38 -3.44 0.54
N ASN A 83 6.58 -3.58 -0.01
CA ASN A 83 7.79 -3.20 0.70
C ASN A 83 8.00 -1.70 0.45
N ILE A 84 7.99 -0.89 1.51
CA ILE A 84 8.18 0.56 1.43
C ILE A 84 9.54 0.86 2.05
N GLY A 85 10.57 1.04 1.23
CA GLY A 85 11.94 1.17 1.71
C GLY A 85 12.56 -0.18 2.11
N PHE A 86 13.51 -0.16 3.06
CA PHE A 86 14.31 -1.34 3.41
C PHE A 86 13.62 -2.28 4.41
N ASP A 87 13.01 -1.72 5.47
CA ASP A 87 12.48 -2.50 6.59
C ASP A 87 10.98 -2.30 6.82
N ASP A 88 10.36 -1.32 6.15
CA ASP A 88 8.94 -1.01 6.32
C ASP A 88 8.08 -1.70 5.25
N LYS A 89 6.84 -2.00 5.64
CA LYS A 89 5.83 -2.54 4.74
C LYS A 89 4.47 -1.96 5.07
N ILE A 90 3.66 -1.74 4.05
CA ILE A 90 2.22 -1.54 4.21
C ILE A 90 1.51 -2.84 3.88
N THR A 91 0.59 -3.27 4.72
CA THR A 91 -0.08 -4.57 4.62
C THR A 91 -1.58 -4.41 4.77
N PHE A 92 -2.33 -4.91 3.80
CA PHE A 92 -3.73 -5.23 3.95
C PHE A 92 -3.87 -6.67 4.45
N THR A 93 -4.65 -6.87 5.51
CA THR A 93 -5.03 -8.22 5.97
C THR A 93 -6.54 -8.42 5.80
N SER A 94 -6.95 -9.53 5.18
CA SER A 94 -8.35 -9.76 4.81
C SER A 94 -9.33 -9.84 5.99
N ASN A 95 -8.84 -10.14 7.20
CA ASN A 95 -9.64 -10.15 8.43
C ASN A 95 -9.96 -8.75 8.95
N LYS A 96 -9.00 -7.82 8.88
CA LYS A 96 -9.13 -6.43 9.33
C LYS A 96 -9.78 -5.55 8.27
N LYS A 97 -9.55 -5.86 7.00
CA LYS A 97 -10.04 -5.12 5.83
C LYS A 97 -9.57 -3.65 5.79
N THR A 98 -8.39 -3.39 6.35
CA THR A 98 -7.74 -2.08 6.38
C THR A 98 -6.27 -2.24 6.00
N TRP A 99 -5.70 -1.19 5.40
CA TRP A 99 -4.26 -1.05 5.18
C TRP A 99 -3.61 -0.53 6.45
N GLU A 100 -2.51 -1.15 6.86
CA GLU A 100 -1.70 -0.79 8.03
C GLU A 100 -0.21 -0.79 7.69
#